data_AF-A0AAF0B3G2-F1
#
_entry.id   AF-A0AAF0B3G2-F1
#
_cell.length_a   1.000
_cell.length_b   1.000
_cell.length_c   1.000
_cell.angle_alpha   90.00
_cell.angle_beta   90.00
_cell.angle_gamma   90.00
#
_symmetry.space_group_name_H-M   'P 1'
#
loop_
_entity.id
_entity.type
_entity.pdbx_description
1 polymer ?
#
loop_
_entity_poly.entity_id
_entity_poly.type
_entity_poly.pdbx_seq_one_letter_code
_entity_poly.pdbx_strand_id
1 'polypeptide(L)'
;MDNDMCENFSVVIQHYPDELNIHDGSNFDNITGIRNYCLDRECKTELDKINAVCLWLLNENIAKGIDYLSNDQVESFIIYIMIWLNYKLNLKKDEQTNLNNLYTNHIEKNENYINCKDYDENDCNSKLKEKAEYNNFKEIMYKRKDLLDINFEDISKFFEAFKLLCKMHDEFNEKTLECTEYLGYANKIVGKFKELNENSSATGNTLYSQVWSTLSTDYDNFKENYNDICESIPSFPSIKITQHQIKSSEHGSVQNYGVTSSSLSIVNKLILALSIFSAITIFLGIFYKCSLFVLRKRAQKQHLREKLKNIKKRMNH
;
A
#
# COMPACT_ATOMS: atom_id res chain seq x y z
N MET A 1 -6.52 -2.52 11.62
CA MET A 1 -6.19 -1.14 11.23
C MET A 1 -5.51 -0.44 12.38
N ASP A 2 -4.68 0.55 12.08
CA ASP A 2 -4.01 1.38 13.09
C ASP A 2 -4.93 2.52 13.55
N ASN A 3 -5.00 2.75 14.86
CA ASN A 3 -5.91 3.72 15.46
C ASN A 3 -5.52 5.17 15.08
N ASP A 4 -4.22 5.49 15.13
CA ASP A 4 -3.72 6.85 14.87
C ASP A 4 -4.05 7.28 13.43
N MET A 5 -4.04 6.32 12.51
CA MET A 5 -4.42 6.58 11.13
C MET A 5 -5.90 6.95 11.01
N CYS A 6 -6.79 6.22 11.67
CA CYS A 6 -8.21 6.51 11.63
C CYS A 6 -8.55 7.85 12.28
N GLU A 7 -7.89 8.21 13.37
CA GLU A 7 -8.04 9.52 14.00
C GLU A 7 -7.72 10.66 13.01
N ASN A 8 -6.58 10.57 12.31
CA ASN A 8 -6.19 11.57 11.31
C ASN A 8 -7.16 11.64 10.13
N PHE A 9 -7.69 10.51 9.67
CA PHE A 9 -8.72 10.51 8.63
C PHE A 9 -10.06 11.05 9.13
N SER A 10 -10.44 10.78 10.38
CA SER A 10 -11.63 11.33 11.02
C SER A 10 -11.55 12.86 11.09
N VAL A 11 -10.38 13.43 11.42
CA VAL A 11 -10.09 14.88 11.33
C VAL A 11 -10.31 15.41 9.92
N VAL A 12 -9.77 14.73 8.90
CA VAL A 12 -9.93 15.13 7.50
C VAL A 12 -11.39 15.06 7.05
N ILE A 13 -12.13 14.01 7.42
CA ILE A 13 -13.54 13.84 7.06
C ILE A 13 -14.40 14.92 7.71
N GLN A 14 -14.11 15.29 8.96
CA GLN A 14 -14.85 16.29 9.71
C GLN A 14 -14.61 17.72 9.17
N HIS A 15 -13.36 18.06 8.87
CA HIS A 15 -12.97 19.44 8.54
C HIS A 15 -12.79 19.70 7.04
N TYR A 16 -12.70 18.66 6.22
CA TYR A 16 -12.68 18.73 4.75
C TYR A 16 -13.61 17.67 4.12
N PRO A 17 -14.95 17.78 4.32
CA PRO A 17 -15.92 16.78 3.88
C PRO A 17 -16.17 16.77 2.35
N ASP A 18 -16.87 15.73 1.90
CA ASP A 18 -17.16 15.41 0.48
C ASP A 18 -18.47 16.05 -0.05
N GLU A 19 -18.95 17.14 0.57
CA GLU A 19 -20.23 17.85 0.31
C GLU A 19 -21.53 17.21 0.83
N LEU A 20 -21.62 15.88 0.98
CA LEU A 20 -22.84 15.24 1.53
C LEU A 20 -22.99 15.37 3.06
N ASN A 21 -21.92 15.76 3.76
CA ASN A 21 -21.86 15.88 5.22
C ASN A 21 -21.17 17.20 5.62
N ILE A 22 -21.72 18.35 5.22
CA ILE A 22 -21.27 19.63 5.78
C ILE A 22 -21.77 19.68 7.23
N HIS A 23 -20.88 19.33 8.17
CA HIS A 23 -21.13 19.53 9.59
C HIS A 23 -21.05 21.03 9.91
N ASP A 24 -21.92 21.50 10.79
CA ASP A 24 -21.81 22.86 11.34
C ASP A 24 -20.41 23.02 11.97
N GLY A 25 -19.66 24.03 11.54
CA GLY A 25 -18.26 24.24 11.93
C GLY A 25 -17.18 23.51 11.11
N SER A 26 -17.52 22.83 9.99
CA SER A 26 -16.51 22.30 9.08
C SER A 26 -15.68 23.43 8.47
N ASN A 27 -14.40 23.51 8.81
CA ASN A 27 -13.46 24.48 8.26
C ASN A 27 -12.14 23.78 8.01
N PHE A 28 -11.64 23.90 6.78
CA PHE A 28 -10.33 23.38 6.36
C PHE A 28 -9.21 23.81 7.32
N ASP A 29 -9.29 25.04 7.84
CA ASP A 29 -8.28 25.60 8.75
C ASP A 29 -8.28 25.00 10.16
N ASN A 30 -9.28 24.20 10.49
CA ASN A 30 -9.31 23.46 11.76
C ASN A 30 -8.41 22.22 11.73
N ILE A 31 -7.93 21.79 10.56
CA ILE A 31 -6.91 20.75 10.48
C ILE A 31 -5.58 21.34 10.96
N THR A 32 -5.12 20.92 12.13
CA THR A 32 -3.93 21.48 12.78
C THR A 32 -2.71 21.44 11.85
N GLY A 33 -2.10 22.61 11.63
CA GLY A 33 -0.89 22.73 10.83
C GLY A 33 -1.07 22.57 9.32
N ILE A 34 -2.31 22.40 8.81
CA ILE A 34 -2.56 22.13 7.37
C ILE A 34 -1.96 23.18 6.45
N ARG A 35 -1.92 24.45 6.89
CA ARG A 35 -1.37 25.58 6.13
C ARG A 35 0.13 25.44 5.83
N ASN A 36 0.87 24.67 6.61
CA ASN A 36 2.29 24.39 6.36
C ASN A 36 2.51 23.53 5.11
N TYR A 37 1.46 22.84 4.65
CA TYR A 37 1.51 21.93 3.50
C TYR A 37 0.99 22.58 2.20
N CYS A 38 0.56 23.85 2.27
CA CYS A 38 0.22 24.66 1.09
C CYS A 38 1.49 25.31 0.52
N LEU A 39 1.68 25.28 -0.81
CA LEU A 39 2.86 25.88 -1.48
C LEU A 39 3.12 27.35 -1.08
N ASP A 40 2.07 28.17 -0.99
CA ASP A 40 2.16 29.58 -0.60
C ASP A 40 1.48 29.87 0.75
N ARG A 41 1.27 28.86 1.60
CA ARG A 41 0.47 28.92 2.85
C ARG A 41 -1.01 29.33 2.68
N GLU A 42 -1.46 29.62 1.47
CA GLU A 42 -2.80 30.20 1.24
C GLU A 42 -3.86 29.21 0.74
N CYS A 43 -3.48 27.99 0.29
CA CYS A 43 -4.40 26.93 -0.18
C CYS A 43 -5.68 27.46 -0.86
N LYS A 44 -5.50 28.22 -1.95
CA LYS A 44 -6.56 29.03 -2.56
C LYS A 44 -7.53 28.18 -3.37
N THR A 45 -6.97 27.23 -4.12
CA THR A 45 -7.74 26.37 -5.02
C THR A 45 -8.12 25.06 -4.34
N GLU A 46 -9.14 24.37 -4.85
CA GLU A 46 -9.47 23.02 -4.36
C GLU A 46 -8.30 22.05 -4.58
N LEU A 47 -7.56 22.19 -5.68
CA LEU A 47 -6.36 21.38 -5.90
C LEU A 47 -5.27 21.67 -4.86
N ASP A 48 -5.09 22.93 -4.43
CA ASP A 48 -4.15 23.27 -3.37
C ASP A 48 -4.53 22.59 -2.04
N LYS A 49 -5.83 22.57 -1.72
CA LYS A 49 -6.37 21.93 -0.51
C LYS A 49 -6.21 20.41 -0.56
N ILE A 50 -6.56 19.78 -1.67
CA ILE A 50 -6.36 18.33 -1.89
C ILE A 50 -4.89 17.99 -1.72
N ASN A 51 -3.99 18.75 -2.34
CA ASN A 51 -2.56 18.55 -2.20
C ASN A 51 -2.09 18.69 -0.74
N ALA A 52 -2.52 19.75 -0.05
CA ALA A 52 -2.13 19.99 1.34
C ALA A 52 -2.60 18.88 2.26
N VAL A 53 -3.83 18.39 2.11
CA VAL A 53 -4.35 17.26 2.90
C VAL A 53 -3.64 15.96 2.56
N CYS A 54 -3.36 15.68 1.28
CA CYS A 54 -2.59 14.51 0.87
C CYS A 54 -1.23 14.49 1.58
N LEU A 55 -0.53 15.62 1.56
CA LEU A 55 0.79 15.75 2.15
C LEU A 55 0.75 15.74 3.69
N TRP A 56 -0.27 16.34 4.29
CA TRP A 56 -0.53 16.27 5.73
C TRP A 56 -0.74 14.81 6.16
N LEU A 57 -1.60 14.06 5.46
CA LEU A 57 -1.82 12.64 5.75
C LEU A 57 -0.54 11.81 5.63
N LEU A 58 0.32 12.07 4.63
CA LEU A 58 1.62 11.39 4.51
C LEU A 58 2.53 11.71 5.71
N ASN A 59 2.55 12.96 6.17
CA ASN A 59 3.40 13.36 7.29
C ASN A 59 2.88 12.84 8.63
N GLU A 60 1.60 13.04 8.95
CA GLU A 60 1.03 12.64 10.23
C GLU A 60 0.99 11.11 10.39
N ASN A 61 0.62 10.38 9.33
CA ASN A 61 0.46 8.93 9.43
C ASN A 61 1.75 8.16 9.17
N ILE A 62 2.65 8.65 8.29
CA ILE A 62 3.85 7.91 7.92
C ILE A 62 5.10 8.54 8.54
N ALA A 63 5.35 9.83 8.30
CA ALA A 63 6.62 10.45 8.72
C ALA A 63 6.78 10.43 10.25
N LYS A 64 5.79 10.94 10.98
CA LYS A 64 5.86 11.03 12.46
C LYS A 64 5.83 9.67 13.13
N GLY A 65 5.09 8.72 12.57
CA GLY A 65 4.96 7.36 13.09
C GLY A 65 6.05 6.39 12.63
N ILE A 66 6.95 6.78 11.71
CA ILE A 66 7.79 5.84 10.93
C ILE A 66 8.57 4.85 11.78
N ASP A 67 9.03 5.24 12.97
CA ASP A 67 9.78 4.39 13.87
C ASP A 67 8.97 3.23 14.43
N TYR A 68 7.67 3.44 14.63
CA TYR A 68 6.75 2.50 15.27
C TYR A 68 5.97 1.65 14.27
N LEU A 69 5.94 2.04 12.99
CA LEU A 69 5.21 1.32 11.95
C LEU A 69 6.00 0.10 11.46
N SER A 70 5.30 -1.03 11.28
CA SER A 70 5.82 -2.13 10.48
C SER A 70 5.82 -1.80 8.99
N ASN A 71 6.56 -2.56 8.19
CA ASN A 71 6.59 -2.40 6.73
C ASN A 71 5.18 -2.51 6.12
N ASP A 72 4.40 -3.49 6.57
CA ASP A 72 3.02 -3.73 6.11
C ASP A 72 2.08 -2.56 6.48
N GLN A 73 2.28 -1.92 7.64
CA GLN A 73 1.52 -0.72 8.03
C GLN A 73 1.85 0.47 7.13
N VAL A 74 3.12 0.73 6.83
CA VAL A 74 3.51 1.82 5.92
C VAL A 74 2.86 1.64 4.55
N GLU A 75 2.91 0.42 4.00
CA GLU A 75 2.27 0.09 2.72
C GLU A 75 0.74 0.25 2.76
N SER A 76 0.10 -0.18 3.84
CA SER A 76 -1.34 -0.02 4.02
C SER A 76 -1.74 1.45 4.11
N PHE A 77 -0.97 2.27 4.84
CA PHE A 77 -1.23 3.71 4.96
C PHE A 77 -1.10 4.42 3.61
N ILE A 78 -0.10 4.07 2.81
CA ILE A 78 0.04 4.56 1.43
C ILE A 78 -1.22 4.21 0.63
N ILE A 79 -1.70 2.97 0.71
CA ILE A 79 -2.92 2.55 0.00
C ILE A 79 -4.13 3.39 0.42
N TYR A 80 -4.35 3.60 1.73
CA TYR A 80 -5.47 4.37 2.23
C TYR A 80 -5.44 5.85 1.81
N ILE A 81 -4.25 6.47 1.84
CA ILE A 81 -4.05 7.84 1.36
C ILE A 81 -4.33 7.94 -0.14
N MET A 82 -3.90 6.94 -0.92
CA MET A 82 -4.15 6.92 -2.37
C MET A 82 -5.63 6.67 -2.71
N ILE A 83 -6.34 5.86 -1.93
CA ILE A 83 -7.79 5.68 -2.06
C ILE A 83 -8.52 7.01 -1.84
N TRP A 84 -8.20 7.70 -0.74
CA TRP A 84 -8.77 9.02 -0.45
C TRP A 84 -8.45 10.04 -1.55
N LEU A 85 -7.21 10.06 -2.03
CA LEU A 85 -6.79 10.99 -3.07
C LEU A 85 -7.53 10.75 -4.38
N ASN A 86 -7.61 9.50 -4.84
CA ASN A 86 -8.35 9.12 -6.05
C ASN A 86 -9.83 9.54 -5.91
N TYR A 87 -10.44 9.22 -4.78
CA TYR A 87 -11.82 9.59 -4.50
C TYR A 87 -12.03 11.11 -4.57
N LYS A 88 -11.20 11.91 -3.88
CA LYS A 88 -11.30 13.38 -3.89
C LYS A 88 -11.08 14.00 -5.26
N LEU A 89 -10.07 13.53 -6.00
CA LEU A 89 -9.80 14.03 -7.35
C LEU A 89 -10.95 13.73 -8.31
N ASN A 90 -11.59 12.56 -8.20
CA ASN A 90 -12.71 12.21 -9.07
C ASN A 90 -14.05 12.83 -8.63
N LEU A 91 -14.22 13.12 -7.33
CA LEU A 91 -15.39 13.83 -6.81
C LEU A 91 -15.46 15.27 -7.36
N LYS A 92 -14.30 15.91 -7.52
CA LYS A 92 -14.17 17.30 -7.98
C LYS A 92 -13.62 17.42 -9.40
N LYS A 93 -13.82 16.39 -10.22
CA LYS A 93 -13.17 16.27 -11.53
C LYS A 93 -13.59 17.40 -12.47
N ASP A 94 -12.67 18.33 -12.70
CA ASP A 94 -12.73 19.34 -13.76
C ASP A 94 -11.35 19.50 -14.42
N GLU A 95 -11.22 20.41 -15.40
CA GLU A 95 -9.95 20.65 -16.11
C GLU A 95 -8.83 21.09 -15.16
N GLN A 96 -9.16 21.67 -14.01
CA GLN A 96 -8.20 22.23 -13.07
C GLN A 96 -7.82 21.23 -11.96
N THR A 97 -8.77 20.40 -11.52
CA THR A 97 -8.64 19.43 -10.42
C THR A 97 -8.42 18.03 -10.98
N ASN A 98 -7.31 17.84 -11.68
CA ASN A 98 -6.92 16.56 -12.26
C ASN A 98 -5.52 16.12 -11.81
N LEU A 99 -5.22 14.84 -12.04
CA LEU A 99 -3.97 14.23 -11.60
C LEU A 99 -2.73 14.88 -12.22
N ASN A 100 -2.77 15.21 -13.52
CA ASN A 100 -1.63 15.82 -14.20
C ASN A 100 -1.30 17.19 -13.61
N ASN A 101 -2.32 17.99 -13.29
CA ASN A 101 -2.14 19.26 -12.61
C ASN A 101 -1.61 19.06 -11.19
N LEU A 102 -2.10 18.06 -10.45
CA LEU A 102 -1.57 17.74 -9.13
C LEU A 102 -0.06 17.48 -9.18
N TYR A 103 0.40 16.66 -10.12
CA TYR A 103 1.84 16.38 -10.26
C TYR A 103 2.64 17.61 -10.66
N THR A 104 2.28 18.22 -11.79
CA THR A 104 3.08 19.29 -12.42
C THR A 104 3.08 20.58 -11.61
N ASN A 105 1.96 20.91 -10.95
CA ASN A 105 1.83 22.16 -10.19
C ASN A 105 2.18 22.01 -8.72
N HIS A 106 2.02 20.81 -8.13
CA HIS A 106 2.28 20.61 -6.70
C HIS A 106 3.39 19.63 -6.42
N ILE A 107 3.21 18.33 -6.71
CA ILE A 107 4.15 17.29 -6.28
C ILE A 107 5.57 17.52 -6.82
N GLU A 108 5.71 18.00 -8.06
CA GLU A 108 7.02 18.27 -8.64
C GLU A 108 7.75 19.46 -8.01
N LYS A 109 6.98 20.49 -7.61
CA LYS A 109 7.48 21.81 -7.16
C LYS A 109 7.59 21.92 -5.64
N ASN A 110 6.85 21.11 -4.89
CA ASN A 110 6.76 21.21 -3.44
C ASN A 110 7.85 20.38 -2.75
N GLU A 111 8.84 21.04 -2.16
CA GLU A 111 9.97 20.41 -1.47
C GLU A 111 9.55 19.52 -0.29
N ASN A 112 8.36 19.72 0.26
CA ASN A 112 7.84 18.87 1.34
C ASN A 112 7.52 17.44 0.87
N TYR A 113 7.44 17.18 -0.44
CA TYR A 113 7.40 15.80 -0.96
C TYR A 113 8.78 15.14 -1.03
N ILE A 114 9.87 15.91 -0.92
CA ILE A 114 11.25 15.41 -0.91
C ILE A 114 11.73 15.25 0.53
N ASN A 115 11.35 16.18 1.40
CA ASN A 115 11.80 16.22 2.79
C ASN A 115 10.78 15.53 3.71
N CYS A 116 11.15 14.36 4.24
CA CYS A 116 10.41 13.64 5.28
C CYS A 116 10.96 14.05 6.64
N LYS A 117 10.11 14.49 7.58
CA LYS A 117 10.51 14.74 8.98
C LYS A 117 9.73 13.89 9.96
N ASP A 118 10.42 13.15 10.82
CA ASP A 118 9.79 12.38 11.90
C ASP A 118 9.34 13.27 13.07
N TYR A 119 8.82 12.65 14.13
CA TYR A 119 8.30 13.35 15.31
C TYR A 119 9.34 14.27 15.97
N ASP A 120 10.61 13.87 15.96
CA ASP A 120 11.74 14.63 16.52
C ASP A 120 12.36 15.62 15.51
N GLU A 121 11.66 15.88 14.40
CA GLU A 121 12.09 16.70 13.26
C GLU A 121 13.35 16.20 12.53
N ASN A 122 13.72 14.93 12.71
CA ASN A 122 14.84 14.32 12.00
C ASN A 122 14.42 13.84 10.61
N ASP A 123 15.39 13.74 9.68
CA ASP A 123 15.13 13.18 8.35
C ASP A 123 14.67 11.71 8.44
N CYS A 124 13.47 11.43 7.94
CA CYS A 124 12.92 10.07 7.90
C CYS A 124 13.05 9.36 6.55
N ASN A 125 13.68 9.98 5.55
CA ASN A 125 13.80 9.38 4.21
C ASN A 125 14.57 8.05 4.24
N SER A 126 15.59 7.94 5.08
CA SER A 126 16.34 6.69 5.27
C SER A 126 15.47 5.55 5.80
N LYS A 127 14.64 5.82 6.82
CA LYS A 127 13.72 4.85 7.43
C LYS A 127 12.59 4.48 6.47
N LEU A 128 12.05 5.45 5.75
CA LEU A 128 11.05 5.22 4.70
C LEU A 128 11.59 4.27 3.62
N LYS A 129 12.85 4.46 3.22
CA LYS A 129 13.52 3.59 2.25
C LYS A 129 13.71 2.18 2.79
N GLU A 130 14.06 2.02 4.06
CA GLU A 130 14.22 0.72 4.69
C GLU A 130 12.90 -0.05 4.79
N LYS A 131 11.81 0.64 5.16
CA LYS A 131 10.51 0.00 5.41
C LYS A 131 9.66 -0.24 4.17
N ALA A 132 9.75 0.66 3.19
CA ALA A 132 8.84 0.65 2.02
C ALA A 132 9.56 0.87 0.68
N GLU A 133 10.90 0.92 0.64
CA GLU A 133 11.69 1.06 -0.59
C GLU A 133 11.42 2.36 -1.40
N TYR A 134 10.93 3.41 -0.72
CA TYR A 134 10.79 4.75 -1.29
C TYR A 134 11.80 5.71 -0.68
N ASN A 135 12.45 6.53 -1.51
CA ASN A 135 13.42 7.51 -1.02
C ASN A 135 12.73 8.75 -0.43
N ASN A 136 11.48 9.03 -0.80
CA ASN A 136 10.67 10.15 -0.30
C ASN A 136 9.20 10.02 -0.76
N PHE A 137 8.35 10.94 -0.31
CA PHE A 137 6.94 10.98 -0.69
C PHE A 137 6.71 11.24 -2.18
N LYS A 138 7.56 12.01 -2.86
CA LYS A 138 7.46 12.21 -4.31
C LYS A 138 7.55 10.89 -5.06
N GLU A 139 8.44 9.99 -4.62
CA GLU A 139 8.58 8.67 -5.21
C GLU A 139 7.37 7.77 -4.93
N ILE A 140 6.79 7.83 -3.72
CA ILE A 140 5.53 7.15 -3.40
C ILE A 140 4.44 7.59 -4.38
N MET A 141 4.24 8.91 -4.50
CA MET A 141 3.25 9.45 -5.42
C MET A 141 3.51 8.93 -6.83
N TYR A 142 4.73 9.03 -7.34
CA TYR A 142 5.04 8.61 -8.72
C TYR A 142 4.82 7.11 -8.96
N LYS A 143 5.26 6.24 -8.04
CA LYS A 143 5.18 4.79 -8.19
C LYS A 143 3.78 4.24 -7.95
N ARG A 144 2.99 4.87 -7.07
CA ARG A 144 1.66 4.40 -6.65
C ARG A 144 0.49 5.14 -7.31
N LYS A 145 0.78 6.01 -8.27
CA LYS A 145 -0.22 6.75 -9.04
C LYS A 145 -1.20 5.86 -9.79
N ASP A 146 -0.82 4.62 -10.02
CA ASP A 146 -1.64 3.58 -10.65
C ASP A 146 -2.88 3.23 -9.80
N LEU A 147 -2.83 3.40 -8.48
CA LEU A 147 -4.03 3.32 -7.62
C LEU A 147 -5.08 4.40 -7.93
N LEU A 148 -4.68 5.47 -8.62
CA LEU A 148 -5.58 6.54 -9.07
C LEU A 148 -6.31 6.18 -10.38
N ASP A 149 -5.90 5.10 -11.04
CA ASP A 149 -6.55 4.58 -12.26
C ASP A 149 -7.76 3.68 -11.94
N ILE A 150 -7.94 3.30 -10.66
CA ILE A 150 -9.16 2.60 -10.22
C ILE A 150 -10.35 3.52 -10.47
N ASN A 151 -11.37 2.98 -11.13
CA ASN A 151 -12.53 3.75 -11.54
C ASN A 151 -13.26 4.37 -10.32
N PHE A 152 -13.92 5.51 -10.53
CA PHE A 152 -14.53 6.26 -9.44
C PHE A 152 -15.63 5.48 -8.70
N GLU A 153 -16.39 4.64 -9.41
CA GLU A 153 -17.48 3.87 -8.80
C GLU A 153 -16.95 2.84 -7.80
N ASP A 154 -15.81 2.22 -8.10
CA ASP A 154 -15.17 1.23 -7.23
C ASP A 154 -14.43 1.93 -6.08
N ILE A 155 -13.66 2.98 -6.38
CA ILE A 155 -12.90 3.69 -5.34
C ILE A 155 -13.82 4.38 -4.33
N SER A 156 -14.99 4.86 -4.77
CA SER A 156 -16.01 5.42 -3.87
C SER A 156 -16.51 4.36 -2.89
N LYS A 157 -16.75 3.12 -3.34
CA LYS A 157 -17.17 2.03 -2.45
C LYS A 157 -16.05 1.61 -1.50
N PHE A 158 -14.81 1.53 -1.97
CA PHE A 158 -13.66 1.27 -1.10
C PHE A 158 -13.49 2.36 -0.04
N PHE A 159 -13.58 3.63 -0.43
CA PHE A 159 -13.44 4.74 0.50
C PHE A 159 -14.61 4.80 1.50
N GLU A 160 -15.84 4.52 1.09
CA GLU A 160 -16.97 4.39 2.01
C GLU A 160 -16.77 3.26 3.03
N ALA A 161 -16.28 2.10 2.57
CA ALA A 161 -15.97 0.98 3.47
C ALA A 161 -14.83 1.32 4.44
N PHE A 162 -13.79 2.00 3.95
CA PHE A 162 -12.70 2.51 4.78
C PHE A 162 -13.20 3.48 5.87
N LYS A 163 -14.08 4.43 5.51
CA LYS A 163 -14.71 5.35 6.49
C LYS A 163 -15.46 4.61 7.59
N LEU A 164 -16.23 3.58 7.21
CA LEU A 164 -16.96 2.76 8.18
C LEU A 164 -16.00 1.98 9.08
N LEU A 165 -14.91 1.45 8.53
CA LEU A 165 -13.90 0.72 9.29
C LEU A 165 -13.21 1.63 10.32
N CYS A 166 -12.89 2.88 9.96
CA CYS A 166 -12.38 3.86 10.92
C CYS A 166 -13.40 4.21 12.01
N LYS A 167 -14.66 4.44 11.65
CA LYS A 167 -15.72 4.71 12.63
C LYS A 167 -15.88 3.59 13.66
N MET A 168 -15.76 2.33 13.22
CA MET A 168 -15.75 1.17 14.11
C MET A 168 -14.55 1.17 15.05
N HIS A 169 -13.36 1.52 14.55
CA HIS A 169 -12.16 1.66 15.38
C HIS A 169 -12.32 2.76 16.44
N ASP A 170 -12.79 3.94 16.04
CA ASP A 170 -12.97 5.08 16.94
C ASP A 170 -13.96 4.74 18.08
N GLU A 171 -15.15 4.24 17.74
CA GLU A 171 -16.19 3.88 18.73
C GLU A 171 -15.77 2.69 19.62
N PHE A 172 -14.95 1.78 19.11
CA PHE A 172 -14.39 0.69 19.91
C PHE A 172 -13.38 1.19 20.95
N ASN A 173 -12.49 2.10 20.56
CA ASN A 173 -11.48 2.68 21.45
C ASN A 173 -12.13 3.50 22.58
N GLU A 174 -13.23 4.21 22.27
CA GLU A 174 -14.04 4.93 23.24
C GLU A 174 -14.86 3.99 24.15
N LYS A 175 -14.88 2.69 23.88
CA LYS A 175 -15.70 1.67 24.56
C LYS A 175 -17.20 1.98 24.47
N THR A 176 -17.61 2.67 23.41
CA THR A 176 -18.99 3.04 23.13
C THR A 176 -19.64 2.08 22.15
N LEU A 177 -18.85 1.32 21.38
CA LEU A 177 -19.35 0.43 20.36
C LEU A 177 -20.08 -0.80 20.93
N GLU A 178 -21.41 -0.81 20.77
CA GLU A 178 -22.24 -1.97 21.08
C GLU A 178 -22.27 -2.99 19.93
N CYS A 179 -22.55 -4.26 20.26
CA CYS A 179 -22.59 -5.36 19.27
C CYS A 179 -23.59 -5.12 18.12
N THR A 180 -24.72 -4.47 18.41
CA THR A 180 -25.74 -4.11 17.41
C THR A 180 -25.22 -3.08 16.40
N GLU A 181 -24.49 -2.07 16.87
CA GLU A 181 -23.88 -1.02 16.03
C GLU A 181 -22.72 -1.60 15.22
N TYR A 182 -21.85 -2.36 15.88
CA TYR A 182 -20.78 -3.12 15.23
C TYR A 182 -21.30 -3.97 14.08
N LEU A 183 -22.34 -4.77 14.32
CA LEU A 183 -22.99 -5.60 13.30
C LEU A 183 -23.58 -4.75 12.17
N GLY A 184 -24.13 -3.57 12.50
CA GLY A 184 -24.61 -2.60 11.54
C GLY A 184 -23.51 -2.11 10.59
N TYR A 185 -22.34 -1.74 11.10
CA TYR A 185 -21.20 -1.33 10.28
C TYR A 185 -20.62 -2.50 9.49
N ALA A 186 -20.40 -3.64 10.14
CA ALA A 186 -19.87 -4.85 9.51
C ALA A 186 -20.72 -5.29 8.31
N ASN A 187 -22.05 -5.27 8.44
CA ASN A 187 -22.97 -5.57 7.34
C ASN A 187 -22.87 -4.54 6.21
N LYS A 188 -22.72 -3.24 6.51
CA LYS A 188 -22.52 -2.20 5.50
C LYS A 188 -21.21 -2.39 4.75
N ILE A 189 -20.11 -2.64 5.46
CA ILE A 189 -18.79 -2.92 4.87
C ILE A 189 -18.91 -4.13 3.95
N VAL A 190 -19.35 -5.28 4.46
CA VAL A 190 -19.51 -6.51 3.68
C VAL A 190 -20.45 -6.31 2.47
N GLY A 191 -21.52 -5.51 2.63
CA GLY A 191 -22.42 -5.10 1.55
C GLY A 191 -21.69 -4.39 0.41
N LYS A 192 -20.86 -3.38 0.72
CA LYS A 192 -20.06 -2.65 -0.27
C LYS A 192 -19.13 -3.58 -1.05
N PHE A 193 -18.50 -4.54 -0.37
CA PHE A 193 -17.65 -5.53 -1.01
C PHE A 193 -18.43 -6.54 -1.87
N LYS A 194 -19.68 -6.86 -1.52
CA LYS A 194 -20.56 -7.65 -2.40
C LYS A 194 -20.94 -6.89 -3.68
N GLU A 195 -21.31 -5.62 -3.56
CA GLU A 195 -21.59 -4.75 -4.73
C GLU A 195 -20.37 -4.63 -5.66
N LEU A 196 -19.20 -4.41 -5.05
CA LEU A 196 -17.91 -4.41 -5.75
C LEU A 196 -17.69 -5.73 -6.53
N ASN A 197 -18.06 -6.88 -5.99
CA ASN A 197 -17.97 -8.19 -6.67
C ASN A 197 -19.01 -8.40 -7.78
N GLU A 198 -20.11 -7.63 -7.81
CA GLU A 198 -21.15 -7.74 -8.84
C GLU A 198 -20.88 -6.83 -10.04
N ASN A 199 -20.29 -5.66 -9.78
CA ASN A 199 -20.09 -4.62 -10.79
C ASN A 199 -18.67 -4.55 -11.35
N SER A 200 -17.68 -5.10 -10.66
CA SER A 200 -16.29 -4.91 -11.08
C SER A 200 -15.93 -5.79 -12.28
N SER A 201 -15.28 -5.16 -13.26
CA SER A 201 -14.39 -5.85 -14.20
C SER A 201 -13.10 -6.30 -13.52
N ALA A 202 -13.12 -6.65 -12.22
CA ALA A 202 -11.97 -6.99 -11.36
C ALA A 202 -11.13 -8.19 -11.82
N THR A 203 -11.44 -8.71 -13.00
CA THR A 203 -10.64 -9.60 -13.82
C THR A 203 -9.19 -9.09 -13.93
N GLY A 204 -8.31 -9.57 -13.05
CA GLY A 204 -6.86 -9.47 -13.22
C GLY A 204 -6.21 -8.11 -12.93
N ASN A 205 -6.94 -7.12 -12.39
CA ASN A 205 -6.31 -5.89 -11.91
C ASN A 205 -5.67 -6.14 -10.53
N THR A 206 -4.34 -6.21 -10.52
CA THR A 206 -3.52 -6.44 -9.31
C THR A 206 -3.72 -5.35 -8.26
N LEU A 207 -4.01 -4.12 -8.69
CA LEU A 207 -4.15 -2.94 -7.81
C LEU A 207 -5.48 -2.95 -7.06
N TYR A 208 -6.56 -3.28 -7.77
CA TYR A 208 -7.86 -3.50 -7.16
C TYR A 208 -7.79 -4.60 -6.09
N SER A 209 -7.09 -5.70 -6.42
CA SER A 209 -6.90 -6.82 -5.50
C SER A 209 -6.06 -6.42 -4.28
N GLN A 210 -5.07 -5.54 -4.44
CA GLN A 210 -4.31 -4.98 -3.32
C GLN A 210 -5.20 -4.17 -2.38
N VAL A 211 -5.94 -3.18 -2.89
CA VAL A 211 -6.87 -2.36 -2.10
C VAL A 211 -7.87 -3.24 -1.33
N TRP A 212 -8.45 -4.23 -2.04
CA TRP A 212 -9.34 -5.20 -1.43
C TRP A 212 -8.66 -5.96 -0.30
N SER A 213 -7.47 -6.52 -0.55
CA SER A 213 -6.76 -7.34 0.42
C SER A 213 -6.42 -6.56 1.69
N THR A 214 -5.97 -5.30 1.55
CA THR A 214 -5.64 -4.40 2.64
C THR A 214 -6.86 -4.14 3.53
N LEU A 215 -7.98 -3.69 2.95
CA LEU A 215 -9.22 -3.45 3.70
C LEU A 215 -9.79 -4.72 4.34
N SER A 216 -9.75 -5.85 3.63
CA SER A 216 -10.24 -7.13 4.15
C SER A 216 -9.42 -7.64 5.33
N THR A 217 -8.10 -7.47 5.27
CA THR A 217 -7.19 -7.88 6.35
C THR A 217 -7.40 -7.01 7.58
N ASP A 218 -7.57 -5.71 7.40
CA ASP A 218 -7.85 -4.83 8.54
C ASP A 218 -9.22 -5.06 9.17
N TYR A 219 -10.23 -5.40 8.37
CA TYR A 219 -11.52 -5.84 8.89
C TYR A 219 -11.43 -7.17 9.65
N ASP A 220 -10.72 -8.16 9.10
CA ASP A 220 -10.57 -9.48 9.75
C ASP A 220 -9.80 -9.34 11.07
N ASN A 221 -8.75 -8.51 11.11
CA ASN A 221 -8.02 -8.18 12.35
C ASN A 221 -8.95 -7.55 13.40
N PHE A 222 -9.83 -6.63 13.00
CA PHE A 222 -10.80 -6.04 13.92
C PHE A 222 -11.81 -7.08 14.42
N LYS A 223 -12.33 -7.91 13.51
CA LYS A 223 -13.26 -9.00 13.83
C LYS A 223 -12.68 -9.95 14.86
N GLU A 224 -11.41 -10.34 14.74
CA GLU A 224 -10.74 -11.20 15.72
C GLU A 224 -10.72 -10.58 17.12
N ASN A 225 -10.46 -9.28 17.22
CA ASN A 225 -10.46 -8.55 18.51
C ASN A 225 -11.85 -8.40 19.14
N TYR A 226 -12.92 -8.44 18.33
CA TYR A 226 -14.31 -8.21 18.77
C TYR A 226 -15.15 -9.49 18.90
N ASN A 227 -14.63 -10.64 18.43
CA ASN A 227 -15.33 -11.94 18.46
C ASN A 227 -15.72 -12.38 19.88
N ASP A 228 -14.98 -11.97 20.91
CA ASP A 228 -15.28 -12.31 22.30
C ASP A 228 -16.52 -11.57 22.84
N ILE A 229 -16.97 -10.52 22.17
CA ILE A 229 -18.03 -9.61 22.62
C ILE A 229 -19.32 -9.80 21.79
N CYS A 230 -19.20 -10.17 20.52
CA CYS A 230 -20.33 -10.18 19.58
C CYS A 230 -20.30 -11.42 18.68
N GLU A 231 -21.27 -12.31 18.86
CA GLU A 231 -21.45 -13.48 18.00
C GLU A 231 -22.08 -13.10 16.66
N SER A 232 -21.80 -13.87 15.59
CA SER A 232 -22.41 -13.72 14.25
C SER A 232 -21.90 -12.57 13.36
N ILE A 233 -20.63 -12.18 13.53
CA ILE A 233 -19.98 -11.18 12.67
C ILE A 233 -19.87 -11.69 11.22
N PRO A 234 -20.40 -10.95 10.21
CA PRO A 234 -20.36 -11.39 8.83
C PRO A 234 -18.91 -11.55 8.36
N SER A 235 -18.63 -12.63 7.66
CA SER A 235 -17.32 -12.82 7.03
C SER A 235 -17.23 -11.98 5.78
N PHE A 236 -16.01 -11.53 5.49
CA PHE A 236 -15.72 -10.83 4.25
C PHE A 236 -16.02 -11.72 3.03
N PRO A 237 -16.62 -11.20 1.95
CA PRO A 237 -16.81 -11.99 0.75
C PRO A 237 -15.45 -12.30 0.12
N SER A 238 -15.30 -13.48 -0.49
CA SER A 238 -14.12 -13.74 -1.32
C SER A 238 -14.17 -12.85 -2.56
N ILE A 239 -13.02 -12.33 -2.99
CA ILE A 239 -12.91 -11.58 -4.24
C ILE A 239 -13.28 -12.49 -5.43
N LYS A 240 -14.24 -12.08 -6.25
CA LYS A 240 -14.58 -12.83 -7.47
C LYS A 240 -13.58 -12.48 -8.56
N ILE A 241 -12.79 -13.47 -8.99
CA ILE A 241 -11.91 -13.33 -10.14
C ILE A 241 -12.64 -13.95 -11.34
N THR A 242 -13.20 -13.13 -12.21
CA THR A 242 -13.82 -13.63 -13.45
C THR A 242 -12.71 -13.96 -14.45
N GLN A 243 -12.49 -15.25 -14.77
CA GLN A 243 -11.52 -15.64 -15.80
C GLN A 243 -12.04 -15.29 -17.21
N HIS A 244 -11.93 -14.03 -17.61
CA HIS A 244 -12.08 -13.62 -19.01
C HIS A 244 -10.76 -13.06 -19.52
N GLN A 245 -9.78 -13.94 -19.77
CA GLN A 245 -8.73 -13.81 -20.82
C GLN A 245 -7.61 -14.86 -20.69
N ILE A 246 -7.92 -16.17 -20.74
CA ILE A 246 -6.99 -17.17 -21.30
C ILE A 246 -7.82 -18.19 -22.10
N LYS A 247 -8.24 -17.81 -23.31
CA LYS A 247 -8.46 -18.80 -24.37
C LYS A 247 -7.11 -18.99 -25.07
N SER A 248 -6.30 -19.90 -24.55
CA SER A 248 -5.31 -20.65 -25.32
C SER A 248 -4.97 -21.96 -24.60
N SER A 249 -5.14 -23.04 -25.37
CA SER A 249 -4.78 -24.45 -25.15
C SER A 249 -5.46 -25.25 -24.03
N GLU A 250 -6.55 -25.90 -24.44
CA GLU A 250 -6.86 -27.33 -24.30
C GLU A 250 -6.85 -28.04 -22.92
N HIS A 251 -8.05 -28.58 -22.65
CA HIS A 251 -8.39 -29.81 -21.93
C HIS A 251 -8.62 -29.75 -20.40
N GLY A 252 -9.89 -29.93 -20.00
CA GLY A 252 -10.23 -30.76 -18.85
C GLY A 252 -11.07 -30.14 -17.73
N SER A 253 -12.37 -30.46 -17.78
CA SER A 253 -13.33 -30.57 -16.67
C SER A 253 -13.62 -29.34 -15.78
N VAL A 254 -14.81 -28.81 -16.02
CA VAL A 254 -15.71 -28.17 -15.04
C VAL A 254 -15.85 -29.03 -13.79
N GLN A 255 -15.50 -28.51 -12.61
CA GLN A 255 -16.20 -28.80 -11.36
C GLN A 255 -16.20 -27.55 -10.46
N ASN A 256 -17.40 -27.06 -10.17
CA ASN A 256 -17.68 -26.11 -9.09
C ASN A 256 -17.30 -26.74 -7.76
N TYR A 257 -16.46 -26.09 -6.96
CA TYR A 257 -16.47 -26.24 -5.51
C TYR A 257 -16.20 -24.89 -4.85
N GLY A 258 -17.20 -24.43 -4.11
CA GLY A 258 -16.95 -23.62 -2.93
C GLY A 258 -16.17 -24.45 -1.90
N VAL A 259 -15.64 -23.74 -0.90
CA VAL A 259 -14.85 -24.20 0.25
C VAL A 259 -13.34 -23.91 0.09
N THR A 260 -12.84 -23.16 1.09
CA THR A 260 -11.44 -22.96 1.53
C THR A 260 -10.70 -21.71 1.03
N SER A 261 -11.03 -20.53 1.57
CA SER A 261 -10.19 -19.31 1.47
C SER A 261 -8.79 -19.49 2.09
N SER A 262 -8.65 -20.37 3.10
CA SER A 262 -7.37 -20.62 3.77
C SER A 262 -6.35 -21.36 2.90
N SER A 263 -6.78 -22.11 1.88
CA SER A 263 -5.85 -22.82 0.99
C SER A 263 -5.19 -21.87 0.00
N LEU A 264 -5.84 -20.78 -0.41
CA LEU A 264 -5.30 -19.84 -1.41
C LEU A 264 -4.14 -18.98 -0.85
N SER A 265 -4.23 -18.54 0.41
CA SER A 265 -3.17 -17.79 1.10
C SER A 265 -1.91 -18.65 1.32
N ILE A 266 -2.11 -19.92 1.69
CA ILE A 266 -1.02 -20.90 1.85
C ILE A 266 -0.38 -21.19 0.49
N VAL A 267 -1.18 -21.36 -0.57
CA VAL A 267 -0.67 -21.62 -1.93
C VAL A 267 0.13 -20.43 -2.46
N ASN A 268 -0.32 -19.19 -2.26
CA ASN A 268 0.43 -18.00 -2.70
C ASN A 268 1.73 -17.80 -1.89
N LYS A 269 1.73 -18.05 -0.57
CA LYS A 269 2.97 -18.06 0.24
C LYS A 269 3.93 -19.17 -0.20
N LEU A 270 3.43 -20.36 -0.54
CA LEU A 270 4.24 -21.46 -1.08
C LEU A 270 4.82 -21.12 -2.45
N ILE A 271 4.04 -20.54 -3.36
CA ILE A 271 4.51 -20.13 -4.69
C ILE A 271 5.60 -19.07 -4.57
N LEU A 272 5.43 -18.07 -3.70
CA LEU A 272 6.44 -17.05 -3.46
C LEU A 272 7.73 -17.63 -2.85
N ALA A 273 7.59 -18.54 -1.87
CA ALA A 273 8.72 -19.24 -1.29
C ALA A 273 9.47 -20.11 -2.32
N LEU A 274 8.75 -20.89 -3.13
CA LEU A 274 9.36 -21.70 -4.20
C LEU A 274 10.07 -20.83 -5.25
N SER A 275 9.53 -19.66 -5.58
CA SER A 275 10.16 -18.71 -6.51
C SER A 275 11.50 -18.19 -5.96
N ILE A 276 11.55 -17.86 -4.66
CA ILE A 276 12.78 -17.41 -3.99
C ILE A 276 13.83 -18.53 -3.97
N PHE A 277 13.45 -19.78 -3.67
CA PHE A 277 14.36 -20.92 -3.73
C PHE A 277 14.88 -21.18 -5.16
N SER A 278 14.04 -21.01 -6.18
CA SER A 278 14.46 -21.13 -7.57
C SER A 278 15.48 -20.05 -7.96
N ALA A 279 15.25 -18.79 -7.56
CA ALA A 279 16.20 -17.70 -7.80
C ALA A 279 17.55 -17.94 -7.08
N ILE A 280 17.52 -18.34 -5.81
CA ILE A 280 18.72 -18.61 -5.00
C ILE A 280 19.57 -19.72 -5.63
N THR A 281 18.96 -20.80 -6.13
CA THR A 281 19.69 -21.90 -6.77
C THR A 281 20.36 -21.48 -8.09
N ILE A 282 19.72 -20.61 -8.88
CA ILE A 282 20.30 -20.04 -10.10
C ILE A 282 21.51 -19.16 -9.76
N PHE A 283 21.40 -18.28 -8.77
CA PHE A 283 22.50 -17.40 -8.34
C PHE A 283 23.66 -18.19 -7.72
N LEU A 284 23.40 -19.22 -6.92
CA LEU A 284 24.44 -20.12 -6.40
C LEU A 284 25.16 -20.85 -7.53
N GLY A 285 24.43 -21.32 -8.55
CA GLY A 285 25.03 -21.98 -9.72
C GLY A 285 25.98 -21.07 -10.50
N ILE A 286 25.59 -19.81 -10.69
CA ILE A 286 26.43 -18.80 -11.35
C ILE A 286 27.66 -18.48 -10.49
N PHE A 287 27.48 -18.25 -9.19
CA PHE A 287 28.58 -17.94 -8.27
C PHE A 287 29.58 -19.10 -8.15
N TYR A 288 29.10 -20.33 -8.08
CA TYR A 288 29.93 -21.53 -8.03
C TYR A 288 30.77 -21.67 -9.30
N LYS A 289 30.19 -21.46 -10.49
CA LYS A 289 30.90 -21.52 -11.77
C LYS A 289 31.98 -20.44 -11.88
N CYS A 290 31.67 -19.21 -11.46
CA CYS A 290 32.64 -18.11 -11.41
C CYS A 290 33.79 -18.40 -10.44
N SER A 291 33.50 -18.94 -9.26
CA SER A 291 34.50 -19.31 -8.25
C SER A 291 35.43 -20.42 -8.74
N LEU A 292 34.89 -21.47 -9.39
CA LEU A 292 35.68 -22.57 -9.95
C LEU A 292 36.63 -22.09 -11.07
N PHE A 293 36.16 -21.14 -11.89
CA PHE A 293 36.96 -20.53 -12.95
C PHE A 293 38.16 -19.74 -12.40
N VAL A 294 37.95 -18.96 -11.32
CA VAL A 294 39.02 -18.21 -10.65
C VAL A 294 40.06 -19.14 -10.04
N LEU A 295 39.63 -20.20 -9.36
CA LEU A 295 40.52 -21.20 -8.77
C LEU A 295 41.38 -21.90 -9.84
N ARG A 296 40.79 -22.28 -10.98
CA ARG A 296 41.51 -22.90 -12.10
C ARG A 296 42.57 -21.96 -12.69
N LYS A 297 42.25 -20.68 -12.85
CA LYS A 297 43.19 -19.67 -13.36
C LYS A 297 44.35 -19.43 -12.40
N ARG A 298 44.09 -19.48 -11.08
CA ARG A 298 45.13 -19.36 -10.04
C ARG A 298 46.09 -20.55 -10.06
N ALA A 299 45.57 -21.77 -10.17
CA ALA A 299 46.37 -23.00 -10.26
C ALA A 299 47.30 -23.01 -11.50
N GLN A 300 46.78 -22.63 -12.68
CA GLN A 300 47.59 -22.52 -13.90
C GLN A 300 48.73 -21.48 -13.76
N LYS A 301 48.43 -20.31 -13.18
CA LYS A 301 49.43 -19.26 -12.95
C LYS A 301 50.52 -19.70 -11.97
N GLN A 302 50.17 -20.50 -10.96
CA GLN A 302 51.14 -21.04 -10.00
C GLN A 302 52.05 -22.09 -10.65
N HIS A 303 51.49 -23.01 -11.44
CA HIS A 303 52.27 -24.00 -12.20
C HIS A 303 53.24 -23.35 -13.21
N LEU A 304 52.82 -22.29 -13.90
CA LEU A 304 53.70 -21.51 -14.80
C LEU A 304 54.86 -20.84 -14.04
N ARG A 305 54.59 -20.27 -12.85
CA ARG A 305 55.62 -19.67 -12.00
C ARG A 305 56.65 -20.69 -11.51
N GLU A 306 56.22 -21.90 -11.18
CA GLU A 306 57.14 -22.98 -10.77
C GLU A 306 58.01 -23.47 -11.93
N LYS A 307 57.43 -23.64 -13.13
CA LYS A 307 58.22 -23.97 -14.32
C LYS A 307 59.30 -22.93 -14.61
N LEU A 308 58.96 -21.63 -14.52
CA LEU A 308 59.92 -20.54 -14.67
C LEU A 308 61.04 -20.58 -13.62
N LYS A 309 60.71 -20.86 -12.36
CA LYS A 309 61.72 -21.02 -11.29
C LYS A 309 62.65 -22.19 -11.54
N ASN A 310 62.12 -23.32 -12.03
CA ASN A 310 62.92 -24.50 -12.33
C ASN A 310 63.85 -24.29 -13.53
N ILE A 311 63.40 -23.59 -14.57
CA ILE A 311 64.25 -23.18 -15.71
C ILE A 311 65.37 -22.26 -15.22
N LYS A 312 65.05 -21.24 -14.41
CA LYS A 312 66.06 -20.31 -13.86
C LYS A 312 67.11 -21.03 -13.00
N LYS A 313 66.71 -22.04 -12.22
CA LYS A 313 67.66 -22.87 -11.45
C LYS A 313 68.63 -23.66 -12.33
N ARG A 314 68.17 -24.15 -13.49
CA ARG A 314 69.00 -24.90 -14.45
C ARG A 314 69.97 -24.02 -15.26
N MET A 315 69.69 -22.72 -15.39
CA MET A 315 70.57 -21.77 -16.08
C MET A 315 71.68 -21.20 -15.18
N ASN A 316 71.51 -21.27 -13.87
CA ASN A 316 72.47 -20.78 -12.88
C ASN A 316 73.47 -21.86 -12.41
N HIS A 317 73.45 -23.03 -13.05
CA HIS A 317 74.31 -24.18 -12.81
C HIS A 317 74.99 -24.58 -14.11
#